data_AF-A0A973CXP5-F1
#
_entry.id   AF-A0A973CXP5-F1
#
_cell.length_a   1.000
_cell.length_b   1.000
_cell.length_c   1.000
_cell.angle_alpha   90.00
_cell.angle_beta   90.00
_cell.angle_gamma   90.00
#
_symmetry.space_group_name_H-M   'P 1'
#
loop_
_entity.id
_entity.type
_entity.pdbx_description
1 polymer ?
#
loop_
_entity_poly.entity_id
_entity_poly.type
_entity_poly.pdbx_seq_one_letter_code
_entity_poly.pdbx_strand_id
1 'polypeptide(L)'
;MVLLPPGTRRGGTLLLAESCRRFIHSLAVRALFSHPMEVQRSPDEYIELVRKAGFRVDDAAVLTRDQFWSRPDFGLLEWLDRPSPRYTEASQLVLIASKPLGPV
;
A
#
# COMPACT_ATOMS: atom_id res chain seq x y z
N MET A 1 -3.20 7.19 -5.73
CA MET A 1 -4.38 7.06 -6.61
C MET A 1 -4.05 6.00 -7.63
N VAL A 2 -4.57 4.78 -7.41
CA VAL A 2 -4.35 3.67 -8.33
C VAL A 2 -5.21 3.88 -9.56
N LEU A 3 -4.64 4.53 -10.58
CA LEU A 3 -5.22 4.48 -11.91
C LEU A 3 -4.88 3.11 -12.49
N LEU A 4 -5.82 2.17 -12.44
CA LEU A 4 -5.73 0.98 -13.28
C LEU A 4 -6.15 1.43 -14.68
N PRO A 5 -5.22 1.53 -15.65
CA PRO A 5 -5.57 2.04 -16.96
C PRO A 5 -6.65 1.13 -17.56
N PRO A 6 -7.80 1.69 -18.01
CA PRO A 6 -8.75 0.93 -18.78
C PRO A 6 -8.01 0.36 -20.01
N GLY A 7 -8.05 -0.95 -20.18
CA GLY A 7 -7.40 -1.62 -21.31
C GLY A 7 -6.04 -2.26 -21.03
N THR A 8 -5.67 -2.58 -19.78
CA THR A 8 -4.53 -3.49 -19.55
C THR A 8 -4.75 -4.78 -20.33
N ARG A 9 -3.84 -5.09 -21.25
CA ARG A 9 -3.92 -6.28 -22.11
C ARG A 9 -3.96 -7.54 -21.24
N ARG A 10 -4.73 -8.54 -21.68
CA ARG A 10 -4.62 -9.91 -21.19
C ARG A 10 -3.14 -10.33 -21.17
N GLY A 11 -2.68 -10.91 -20.08
CA GLY A 11 -1.26 -11.25 -19.84
C GLY A 11 -0.39 -10.10 -19.31
N GLY A 12 -0.94 -8.90 -19.10
CA GLY A 12 -0.18 -7.77 -18.54
C GLY A 12 0.10 -7.89 -17.04
N THR A 13 1.12 -7.17 -16.57
CA THR A 13 1.52 -7.11 -15.16
C THR A 13 1.27 -5.72 -14.59
N LEU A 14 0.68 -5.66 -13.40
CA LEU A 14 0.54 -4.47 -12.57
C LEU A 14 1.62 -4.50 -11.48
N LEU A 15 2.39 -3.43 -11.38
CA LEU A 15 3.27 -3.14 -10.25
C LEU A 15 2.65 -2.00 -9.47
N LEU A 16 2.34 -2.23 -8.20
CA LEU A 16 1.66 -1.27 -7.34
C LEU A 16 2.53 -0.96 -6.13
N ALA A 17 2.70 0.33 -5.83
CA ALA A 17 3.26 0.81 -4.58
C ALA A 17 2.42 2.01 -4.12
N GLU A 18 1.59 1.82 -3.10
CA GLU A 18 0.68 2.85 -2.61
C GLU A 18 0.84 3.07 -1.11
N SER A 19 0.73 4.32 -0.70
CA SER A 19 0.54 4.69 0.69
C SER A 19 -0.87 4.30 1.14
N CYS A 20 -1.01 3.71 2.32
CA CYS A 20 -2.29 3.27 2.88
C CYS A 20 -2.87 4.30 3.85
N ARG A 21 -4.07 4.04 4.37
CA ARG A 21 -4.78 4.95 5.29
C ARG A 21 -3.91 5.36 6.47
N ARG A 22 -3.23 4.43 7.14
CA ARG A 22 -2.35 4.78 8.28
C ARG A 22 -1.31 5.86 7.94
N PHE A 23 -0.76 5.85 6.73
CA PHE A 23 0.26 6.80 6.30
C PHE A 23 -0.22 8.25 6.41
N ILE A 24 -1.39 8.56 5.83
CA ILE A 24 -1.94 9.92 5.82
C ILE A 24 -2.42 10.38 7.20
N HIS A 25 -2.64 9.44 8.13
CA HIS A 25 -2.96 9.73 9.52
C HIS A 25 -1.73 9.94 10.42
N SER A 26 -0.51 9.73 9.92
CA SER A 26 0.72 9.95 10.69
C SER A 26 0.96 11.44 10.97
N LEU A 27 1.59 11.76 12.10
CA LEU A 27 1.83 13.14 12.54
C LEU A 27 2.65 13.93 11.52
N ALA A 28 3.76 13.36 11.04
CA ALA A 28 4.65 13.99 10.09
C ALA A 28 3.93 14.31 8.77
N VAL A 29 3.16 13.35 8.23
CA VAL A 29 2.43 13.53 6.98
C VAL A 29 1.32 14.59 7.13
N ARG A 30 0.57 14.57 8.24
CA ARG A 30 -0.46 15.59 8.51
C ARG A 30 0.10 17.00 8.69
N ALA A 31 1.31 17.12 9.23
CA ALA A 31 1.97 18.41 9.42
C ALA A 31 2.48 18.99 8.09
N LEU A 32 2.98 18.14 7.20
CA LEU A 32 3.61 18.57 5.94
C LEU A 32 2.61 18.74 4.79
N PHE A 33 1.45 18.08 4.84
CA PHE A 33 0.56 18.00 3.69
C PHE A 33 -0.93 17.99 4.11
N SER A 34 -1.73 18.78 3.40
CA SER A 34 -3.19 18.77 3.51
C SER A 34 -3.79 17.63 2.69
N HIS A 35 -3.93 16.46 3.31
CA HIS A 35 -4.54 15.29 2.66
C HIS A 35 -6.06 15.24 2.88
N PRO A 36 -6.86 14.87 1.87
CA PRO A 36 -8.20 14.34 2.08
C PRO A 36 -8.09 13.07 2.93
N MET A 37 -8.77 13.02 4.08
CA MET A 37 -8.55 11.95 5.07
C MET A 37 -9.28 10.66 4.73
N GLU A 38 -10.28 10.74 3.86
CA GLU A 38 -11.22 9.68 3.49
C GLU A 38 -10.84 8.95 2.21
N VAL A 39 -9.79 9.37 1.50
CA VAL A 39 -9.48 8.84 0.16
C VAL A 39 -8.58 7.61 0.17
N GLN A 40 -7.78 7.44 1.22
CA GLN A 40 -6.83 6.32 1.29
C GLN A 40 -7.43 5.10 1.97
N ARG A 41 -7.02 3.95 1.45
CA ARG A 41 -7.54 2.64 1.80
C ARG A 41 -6.52 1.83 2.59
N SER A 42 -7.01 0.81 3.29
CA SER A 42 -6.14 -0.17 3.94
C SER A 42 -5.46 -1.06 2.89
N PRO A 43 -4.38 -1.79 3.25
CA PRO A 43 -3.75 -2.75 2.35
C PRO A 43 -4.76 -3.76 1.77
N ASP A 44 -5.61 -4.34 2.62
CA ASP A 44 -6.59 -5.34 2.20
C ASP A 44 -7.64 -4.77 1.25
N GLU A 45 -8.11 -3.54 1.51
CA GLU A 45 -9.04 -2.84 0.62
C GLU A 45 -8.41 -2.58 -0.76
N TYR A 46 -7.12 -2.24 -0.84
CA TYR A 46 -6.42 -2.10 -2.12
C TYR A 46 -6.26 -3.43 -2.85
N ILE A 47 -5.88 -4.50 -2.15
CA ILE A 47 -5.77 -5.84 -2.72
C ILE A 47 -7.12 -6.25 -3.33
N GLU A 48 -8.21 -6.01 -2.59
CA GLU A 48 -9.56 -6.31 -3.06
C GLU A 48 -9.95 -5.50 -4.30
N LEU A 49 -9.54 -4.23 -4.39
CA LEU A 49 -9.76 -3.42 -5.59
C LEU A 49 -9.01 -3.96 -6.80
N VAL A 50 -7.75 -4.39 -6.61
CA VAL A 50 -6.95 -5.00 -7.68
C VAL A 50 -7.60 -6.30 -8.15
N ARG A 51 -8.11 -7.13 -7.21
CA ARG A 51 -8.87 -8.35 -7.52
C ARG A 51 -10.16 -8.05 -8.28
N LYS A 52 -10.95 -7.06 -7.83
CA LYS A 52 -12.19 -6.60 -8.51
C LYS A 52 -11.94 -6.05 -9.91
N ALA A 53 -10.77 -5.47 -10.16
CA ALA A 53 -10.35 -5.09 -11.50
C ALA A 53 -9.93 -6.28 -12.37
N GLY A 54 -10.06 -7.50 -11.87
CA GLY A 54 -9.82 -8.76 -12.56
C GLY A 54 -8.35 -9.10 -12.72
N PHE A 55 -7.48 -8.65 -11.81
CA PHE A 55 -6.11 -9.14 -11.69
C PHE A 55 -6.04 -10.29 -10.69
N ARG A 56 -5.14 -11.24 -10.93
CA ARG A 56 -4.72 -12.23 -9.94
C ARG A 56 -3.59 -11.63 -9.10
N VAL A 57 -3.79 -11.61 -7.79
CA VAL A 57 -2.79 -11.21 -6.79
C VAL A 57 -2.35 -12.48 -6.07
N ASP A 58 -1.06 -12.79 -6.12
CA ASP A 58 -0.43 -13.86 -5.34
C ASP A 58 -0.02 -13.28 -3.98
N ASP A 59 -0.35 -13.96 -2.89
CA ASP A 59 -0.01 -13.51 -1.54
C ASP A 59 1.52 -13.45 -1.33
N ALA A 60 2.29 -14.30 -2.03
CA ALA A 60 3.76 -14.24 -2.02
C ALA A 60 4.31 -12.99 -2.72
N ALA A 61 3.49 -12.34 -3.55
CA ALA A 61 3.82 -11.12 -4.27
C ALA A 61 3.28 -9.85 -3.58
N VAL A 62 2.84 -9.95 -2.32
CA VAL A 62 2.38 -8.85 -1.50
C VAL A 62 3.39 -8.54 -0.41
N LEU A 63 3.74 -7.27 -0.27
CA LEU A 63 4.62 -6.75 0.77
C LEU A 63 3.98 -5.54 1.43
N THR A 64 3.70 -5.65 2.72
CA THR A 64 3.25 -4.53 3.56
C THR A 64 4.39 -4.02 4.41
N ARG A 65 4.59 -2.70 4.44
CA ARG A 65 5.70 -2.08 5.17
C ARG A 65 5.32 -0.76 5.81
N ASP A 66 6.11 -0.43 6.83
CA ASP A 66 6.03 0.85 7.50
C ASP A 66 7.14 1.79 7.05
N GLN A 67 6.78 2.87 6.36
CA GLN A 67 7.72 3.89 5.90
C GLN A 67 8.32 4.62 7.11
N PHE A 68 9.65 4.70 7.20
CA PHE A 68 10.34 5.23 8.38
C PHE A 68 9.88 6.65 8.77
N TRP A 69 9.65 7.53 7.79
CA TRP A 69 9.24 8.92 8.03
C TRP A 69 7.74 9.09 8.36
N SER A 70 6.95 8.02 8.28
CA SER A 70 5.58 7.97 8.81
C SER A 70 5.51 7.46 10.25
N ARG A 71 6.66 7.08 10.83
CA ARG A 71 6.78 6.66 12.22
C ARG A 71 7.02 7.89 13.10
N PRO A 72 6.51 7.92 14.34
CA PRO A 72 6.64 9.07 15.24
C PRO A 72 8.09 9.36 15.62
N ASP A 73 8.94 8.34 15.65
CA ASP A 73 10.36 8.42 16.01
C ASP A 73 11.29 8.49 14.80
N PHE A 74 10.75 8.51 13.57
CA PHE A 74 11.53 8.48 12.33
C PHE A 74 12.55 7.33 12.22
N GLY A 75 12.35 6.24 12.98
CA GLY A 75 13.27 5.10 13.05
C GLY A 75 14.40 5.23 14.07
N LEU A 76 14.38 6.27 14.91
CA LEU A 76 15.38 6.47 15.96
C LEU A 76 15.42 5.30 16.96
N LEU A 77 14.28 4.69 17.28
CA LEU A 77 14.25 3.56 18.21
C LEU A 77 14.98 2.34 17.63
N GLU A 78 14.69 1.99 16.38
CA GLU A 78 15.38 0.93 15.65
C GLU A 78 16.89 1.18 15.57
N TRP A 79 17.30 2.43 15.30
CA TRP A 79 18.71 2.81 15.27
C TRP A 79 19.42 2.65 16.62
N LEU A 80 18.69 2.76 17.73
CA LEU A 80 19.17 2.53 19.10
C LEU A 80 18.96 1.09 19.59
N ASP A 81 18.65 0.15 18.70
CA ASP A 81 18.32 -1.25 19.02
C ASP A 81 17.16 -1.39 20.04
N ARG A 82 16.22 -0.45 19.98
CA ARG A 82 14.98 -0.45 20.76
C ARG A 82 13.81 -0.93 19.89
N PRO A 83 12.81 -1.60 20.49
CA PRO A 83 11.66 -2.06 19.74
C PRO A 83 10.86 -0.88 19.19
N SER A 84 10.63 -0.88 17.89
CA SER A 84 9.73 0.08 17.24
C SER A 84 8.26 -0.20 17.62
N PRO A 85 7.41 0.83 17.64
CA PRO A 85 5.97 0.67 17.76
C PRO A 85 5.45 -0.26 16.65
N ARG A 86 4.61 -1.22 17.04
CA ARG A 86 3.89 -2.07 16.09
C ARG A 86 2.53 -1.46 15.81
N TYR A 87 2.16 -1.43 14.54
CA TYR A 87 0.85 -0.95 14.09
C TYR A 87 -0.01 -2.11 13.61
N THR A 88 -1.32 -2.00 13.82
CA THR A 88 -2.30 -2.98 13.33
C THR A 88 -2.45 -2.93 11.80
N GLU A 89 -2.23 -1.76 11.21
CA GLU A 89 -2.34 -1.53 9.77
C GLU A 89 -1.00 -1.01 9.24
N ALA A 90 -0.56 -1.49 8.07
CA ALA A 90 0.68 -1.01 7.44
C ALA A 90 0.49 0.37 6.78
N SER A 91 1.55 1.18 6.73
CA SER A 91 1.49 2.49 6.01
C SER A 91 1.64 2.36 4.50
N GLN A 92 2.16 1.25 4.00
CA GLN A 92 2.45 1.08 2.57
C GLN A 92 2.16 -0.35 2.14
N LEU A 93 1.55 -0.46 0.96
CA LEU A 93 1.37 -1.71 0.23
C LEU A 93 2.23 -1.67 -1.03
N VAL A 94 3.00 -2.73 -1.24
CA VAL A 94 3.65 -3.03 -2.51
C VAL A 94 3.14 -4.38 -2.98
N LEU A 95 2.69 -4.47 -4.24
CA LEU A 95 2.29 -5.76 -4.81
C LEU A 95 2.60 -5.87 -6.29
N ILE A 96 2.67 -7.12 -6.75
CA ILE A 96 2.70 -7.49 -8.16
C ILE A 96 1.45 -8.30 -8.47
N ALA A 97 0.72 -7.92 -9.50
CA ALA A 97 -0.48 -8.63 -9.94
C ALA A 97 -0.46 -8.87 -11.45
N SER A 98 -1.12 -9.94 -11.89
CA SER A 98 -1.16 -10.31 -13.31
C SER A 98 -2.59 -10.32 -13.85
N LYS A 99 -2.77 -9.89 -15.10
CA LYS A 99 -4.05 -9.95 -15.80
C LYS A 99 -4.12 -11.30 -16.53
N PRO A 100 -5.09 -12.19 -16.21
CA PRO A 100 -5.16 -13.50 -16.85
C PRO A 100 -5.31 -13.43 -18.37
N LEU A 101 -4.74 -14.42 -19.07
CA LEU A 101 -4.86 -14.54 -20.53
C LEU A 101 -6.28 -14.93 -20.95
N GLY A 102 -6.94 -15.83 -20.21
CA GLY A 102 -8.34 -16.27 -20.42
C GLY A 102 -9.35 -15.57 -19.51
N PRO A 103 -10.66 -15.86 -19.65
CA PRO A 103 -11.65 -15.47 -18.65
C PRO A 103 -11.31 -16.08 -17.27
N VAL A 104 -11.69 -15.37 -16.20
CA VAL A 104 -11.57 -15.80 -14.80
C VAL A 104 -12.85 -16.50 -14.40
#